data_AF-A0A9W6T6W2-F1
#
_entry.id   AF-A0A9W6T6W2-F1
#
_cell.length_a   1.000
_cell.length_b   1.000
_cell.length_c   1.000
_cell.angle_alpha   90.00
_cell.angle_beta   90.00
_cell.angle_gamma   90.00
#
_symmetry.space_group_name_H-M   'P 1'
#
loop_
_entity.id
_entity.type
_entity.pdbx_description
1 polymer ?
#
loop_
_entity_poly.entity_id
_entity_poly.type
_entity_poly.pdbx_seq_one_letter_code
_entity_poly.pdbx_strand_id
1 'polypeptide(L)'
;MSVGEFDALSEQIRTTMWRIKQVLTEREAAVENAQAEFNVVGDIYLEKFRKSYLENDNVETDEWFDKLERLQYSIFGIPDILDLSTKVDLKFLEGVKYVGQLKFDKFVKDAGREDIGELRDIAEIYTVFEESATVEGVKDACSKIDEYRESNIVIPGSKEIQVVQGFIDDKIQQSQEDYVTESQTAA
;
A
#
# COMPACT_ATOMS: atom_id res chain seq x y z
N MET A 1 -13.33 -54.97 3.64
CA MET A 1 -12.25 -54.29 4.36
C MET A 1 -12.18 -54.86 5.75
N SER A 2 -10.99 -55.27 6.18
CA SER A 2 -10.78 -55.81 7.53
C SER A 2 -10.66 -54.67 8.54
N VAL A 3 -10.98 -54.92 9.82
CA VAL A 3 -10.86 -53.92 10.90
C VAL A 3 -9.45 -53.32 10.95
N GLY A 4 -8.41 -54.11 10.67
CA GLY A 4 -7.02 -53.63 10.63
C GLY A 4 -6.69 -52.67 9.47
N GLU A 5 -7.44 -52.69 8.37
CA GLU A 5 -7.26 -51.72 7.27
C GLU A 5 -7.83 -50.34 7.66
N PHE A 6 -8.93 -50.31 8.41
CA PHE A 6 -9.52 -49.06 8.93
C PHE A 6 -8.66 -48.43 10.04
N ASP A 7 -8.05 -49.24 10.90
CA ASP A 7 -7.15 -48.76 11.95
C ASP A 7 -5.87 -48.15 11.35
N ALA A 8 -5.30 -48.79 10.33
CA ALA A 8 -4.13 -48.27 9.62
C ALA A 8 -4.42 -46.93 8.91
N LEU A 9 -5.59 -46.83 8.25
CA LEU A 9 -6.03 -45.59 7.63
C LEU A 9 -6.26 -44.49 8.68
N SER A 10 -6.85 -44.83 9.83
CA SER A 10 -7.08 -43.89 10.93
C SER A 10 -5.76 -43.35 11.49
N GLU A 11 -4.74 -44.18 11.63
CA GLU A 11 -3.42 -43.73 12.09
C GLU A 11 -2.70 -42.85 11.06
N GLN A 12 -2.86 -43.13 9.77
CA GLN A 12 -2.37 -42.25 8.71
C GLN A 12 -3.03 -40.88 8.78
N ILE A 13 -4.36 -40.82 8.94
CA ILE A 13 -5.10 -39.56 9.11
C ILE A 13 -4.64 -38.81 10.36
N ARG A 14 -4.48 -39.51 11.49
CA ARG A 14 -4.01 -38.88 12.74
C ARG A 14 -2.61 -38.30 12.59
N THR A 15 -1.73 -39.01 11.88
CA THR A 15 -0.37 -38.56 11.60
C THR A 15 -0.36 -37.31 10.71
N THR A 16 -1.18 -37.26 9.66
CA THR A 16 -1.26 -36.08 8.79
C THR A 16 -1.88 -34.89 9.52
N MET A 17 -2.91 -35.09 10.34
CA MET A 17 -3.49 -34.05 11.18
C MET A 17 -2.45 -33.43 12.13
N TRP A 18 -1.62 -34.26 12.76
CA TRP A 18 -0.56 -33.76 13.64
C TRP A 18 0.50 -32.96 12.87
N ARG A 19 0.91 -33.41 11.68
CA ARG A 19 1.84 -32.68 10.81
C ARG A 19 1.25 -31.34 10.34
N ILE A 20 -0.03 -31.31 9.98
CA ILE A 20 -0.71 -30.06 9.61
C ILE A 20 -0.70 -29.10 10.79
N LYS A 21 -1.03 -29.56 11.99
CA LYS A 21 -0.97 -28.74 13.20
C LYS A 21 0.45 -28.19 13.43
N GLN A 22 1.47 -29.03 13.29
CA GLN A 22 2.86 -28.61 13.44
C GLN A 22 3.22 -27.48 12.47
N VAL A 23 2.92 -27.63 11.18
CA VAL A 23 3.25 -26.61 10.16
C VAL A 23 2.48 -25.31 10.41
N LEU A 24 1.22 -25.39 10.87
CA LEU A 24 0.45 -24.20 11.23
C LEU A 24 1.08 -23.44 12.40
N THR A 25 1.50 -24.14 13.45
CA THR A 25 2.19 -23.53 14.59
C THR A 25 3.56 -22.98 14.22
N GLU A 26 4.33 -23.67 13.38
CA GLU A 26 5.61 -23.18 12.88
C GLU A 26 5.45 -21.92 12.04
N ARG A 27 4.40 -21.84 11.21
CA ARG A 27 4.10 -20.65 10.40
C ARG A 27 3.74 -19.46 11.29
N GLU A 28 2.92 -19.66 12.32
CA GLU A 28 2.56 -18.62 13.27
C GLU A 28 3.79 -18.07 13.99
N ALA A 29 4.63 -18.95 14.53
CA ALA A 29 5.88 -18.55 15.18
C ALA A 29 6.85 -17.84 14.21
N ALA A 30 6.93 -18.28 12.95
CA ALA A 30 7.74 -17.63 11.94
C ALA A 30 7.25 -16.20 11.62
N VAL A 31 5.93 -15.99 11.58
CA VAL A 31 5.35 -14.65 11.38
C VAL A 31 5.64 -13.74 12.56
N GLU A 32 5.46 -14.22 13.80
CA GLU A 32 5.76 -13.45 15.01
C GLU A 32 7.25 -13.04 15.05
N ASN A 33 8.15 -13.98 14.76
CA ASN A 33 9.58 -13.71 14.71
C ASN A 33 9.94 -12.70 13.60
N ALA A 34 9.36 -12.85 12.41
CA ALA A 34 9.58 -11.92 11.30
C ALA A 34 9.07 -10.51 11.63
N GLN A 35 7.91 -10.39 12.29
CA GLN A 35 7.39 -9.10 12.75
C GLN A 35 8.31 -8.47 13.80
N ALA A 36 8.81 -9.26 14.75
CA ALA A 36 9.74 -8.78 15.77
C ALA A 36 11.07 -8.34 15.17
N GLU A 37 11.61 -9.10 14.21
CA GLU A 37 12.84 -8.74 13.48
C GLU A 37 12.63 -7.47 12.63
N PHE A 38 11.50 -7.37 11.92
CA PHE A 38 11.18 -6.20 11.11
C PHE A 38 11.10 -4.92 11.93
N ASN A 39 10.64 -4.97 13.19
CA ASN A 39 10.68 -3.80 14.07
C ASN A 39 12.10 -3.31 14.39
N VAL A 40 13.13 -4.16 14.21
CA VAL A 40 14.53 -3.83 14.48
C VAL A 40 15.28 -3.44 13.20
N VAL A 41 15.02 -4.14 12.09
CA VAL A 41 15.77 -3.95 10.83
C VAL A 41 14.93 -3.40 9.68
N GLY A 42 13.64 -3.14 9.89
CA GLY A 42 12.69 -2.70 8.86
C GLY A 42 13.11 -1.39 8.19
N ASP A 43 13.59 -0.43 8.98
CA ASP A 43 14.09 0.85 8.43
C ASP A 43 15.25 0.64 7.45
N ILE A 44 16.15 -0.32 7.74
CA ILE A 44 17.26 -0.67 6.85
C ILE A 44 16.73 -1.30 5.55
N TYR A 45 15.69 -2.13 5.65
CA TYR A 45 15.05 -2.72 4.48
C TYR A 45 14.37 -1.65 3.61
N LEU A 46 13.61 -0.74 4.21
CA LEU A 46 12.95 0.36 3.52
C LEU A 46 13.98 1.29 2.86
N GLU A 47 15.05 1.67 3.56
CA GLU A 47 16.08 2.53 2.98
C GLU A 47 16.79 1.86 1.79
N LYS A 48 17.04 0.55 1.86
CA LYS A 48 17.58 -0.21 0.71
C LYS A 48 16.62 -0.23 -0.48
N PHE A 49 15.32 -0.38 -0.22
CA PHE A 49 14.30 -0.32 -1.26
C PHE A 49 14.26 1.06 -1.90
N ARG A 50 14.18 2.12 -1.07
CA ARG A 50 14.19 3.52 -1.51
C ARG A 50 15.39 3.82 -2.40
N LYS A 51 16.59 3.47 -1.93
CA LYS A 51 17.82 3.65 -2.70
C LYS A 51 17.76 2.94 -4.05
N SER A 52 17.33 1.67 -4.04
CA SER A 52 17.24 0.87 -5.27
C SER A 52 16.21 1.42 -6.26
N TYR A 53 15.11 1.99 -5.77
CA TYR A 53 14.09 2.63 -6.60
C TYR A 53 14.58 3.96 -7.18
N LEU A 54 15.21 4.81 -6.36
CA LEU A 54 15.70 6.12 -6.79
C LEU A 54 16.85 6.02 -7.79
N GLU A 55 17.80 5.10 -7.57
CA GLU A 55 18.98 4.90 -8.41
C GLU A 55 18.70 4.16 -9.73
N ASN A 56 17.53 3.54 -9.89
CA ASN A 56 17.20 2.81 -11.11
C ASN A 56 16.68 3.75 -12.20
N ASP A 57 17.31 3.75 -13.37
CA ASP A 57 16.91 4.64 -14.49
C ASP A 57 15.53 4.31 -15.06
N ASN A 58 15.03 3.08 -14.89
CA ASN A 58 13.77 2.63 -15.49
C ASN A 58 12.86 1.97 -14.47
N VAL A 59 12.14 2.80 -13.70
CA VAL A 59 11.15 2.36 -12.70
C VAL A 59 9.71 2.34 -13.24
N GLU A 60 9.48 2.88 -14.42
CA GLU A 60 8.17 2.87 -15.10
C GLU A 60 7.97 1.55 -15.86
N THR A 61 8.04 0.44 -15.12
CA THR A 61 7.93 -0.91 -15.66
C THR A 61 7.01 -1.75 -14.78
N ASP A 62 6.32 -2.72 -15.38
CA ASP A 62 5.43 -3.64 -14.67
C ASP A 62 6.12 -4.32 -13.48
N GLU A 63 7.40 -4.68 -13.61
CA GLU A 63 8.17 -5.28 -12.52
C GLU A 63 8.30 -4.36 -11.30
N TRP A 64 8.48 -3.06 -11.52
CA TRP A 64 8.59 -2.08 -10.44
C TRP A 64 7.23 -1.71 -9.85
N PHE A 65 6.18 -1.68 -10.65
CA PHE A 65 4.80 -1.52 -10.16
C PHE A 65 4.41 -2.70 -9.25
N ASP A 66 4.66 -3.93 -9.69
CA ASP A 66 4.47 -5.15 -8.87
C ASP A 66 5.26 -5.08 -7.55
N LYS A 67 6.52 -4.62 -7.60
CA LYS A 67 7.34 -4.49 -6.38
C LYS A 67 6.77 -3.46 -5.41
N LEU A 68 6.28 -2.32 -5.92
CA LEU A 68 5.65 -1.29 -5.10
C LEU A 68 4.34 -1.78 -4.50
N GLU A 69 3.50 -2.47 -5.26
CA GLU A 69 2.23 -3.04 -4.78
C GLU A 69 2.48 -4.09 -3.69
N ARG A 70 3.44 -4.99 -3.91
CA ARG A 70 3.83 -6.01 -2.91
C ARG A 70 4.39 -5.38 -1.64
N LEU A 71 5.15 -4.29 -1.76
CA LEU A 71 5.65 -3.55 -0.60
C LEU A 71 4.49 -2.92 0.19
N GLN A 72 3.59 -2.23 -0.51
CA GLN A 72 2.39 -1.59 0.05
C GLN A 72 1.55 -2.60 0.85
N TYR A 73 1.24 -3.74 0.23
CA TYR A 73 0.46 -4.79 0.88
C TYR A 73 1.21 -5.47 2.03
N SER A 74 2.46 -5.89 1.81
CA SER A 74 3.16 -6.77 2.76
C SER A 74 3.66 -6.03 4.00
N ILE A 75 4.04 -4.76 3.86
CA ILE A 75 4.63 -3.97 4.96
C ILE A 75 3.59 -3.07 5.62
N PHE A 76 2.81 -2.37 4.80
CA PHE A 76 1.89 -1.33 5.27
C PHE A 76 0.43 -1.78 5.31
N GLY A 77 0.11 -2.96 4.76
CA GLY A 77 -1.25 -3.48 4.74
C GLY A 77 -2.19 -2.74 3.80
N ILE A 78 -1.64 -1.98 2.84
CA ILE A 78 -2.42 -1.23 1.86
C ILE A 78 -2.82 -2.20 0.72
N PRO A 79 -4.12 -2.51 0.54
CA PRO A 79 -4.57 -3.35 -0.56
C PRO A 79 -4.52 -2.57 -1.88
N ASP A 80 -4.35 -3.29 -2.98
CA ASP A 80 -4.40 -2.72 -4.34
C ASP A 80 -5.76 -2.08 -4.64
N ILE A 81 -6.84 -2.76 -4.23
CA ILE A 81 -8.20 -2.25 -4.34
C ILE A 81 -8.67 -1.80 -2.95
N LEU A 82 -8.88 -0.50 -2.79
CA LEU A 82 -9.48 0.08 -1.60
C LEU A 82 -11.00 -0.15 -1.62
N ASP A 83 -11.55 -0.53 -0.47
CA ASP A 83 -12.98 -0.76 -0.28
C ASP A 83 -13.50 -0.07 1.00
N LEU A 84 -14.82 -0.09 1.21
CA LEU A 84 -15.45 0.50 2.40
C LEU A 84 -15.01 -0.16 3.72
N SER A 85 -14.35 -1.32 3.66
CA SER A 85 -13.82 -2.02 4.82
C SER A 85 -12.39 -1.59 5.15
N THR A 86 -11.74 -0.86 4.24
CA THR A 86 -10.37 -0.38 4.38
C THR A 86 -10.32 0.67 5.49
N LYS A 87 -9.58 0.33 6.55
CA LYS A 87 -9.38 1.20 7.70
C LYS A 87 -8.00 1.80 7.64
N VAL A 88 -7.94 3.12 7.71
CA VAL A 88 -6.68 3.84 7.85
C VAL A 88 -6.20 3.74 9.30
N ASP A 89 -5.07 3.07 9.49
CA ASP A 89 -4.33 3.05 10.74
C ASP A 89 -2.98 3.77 10.60
N LEU A 90 -2.16 3.76 11.65
CA LEU A 90 -0.85 4.40 11.63
C LEU A 90 0.10 3.78 10.59
N LYS A 91 0.03 2.46 10.38
CA LYS A 91 0.88 1.77 9.40
C LYS A 91 0.48 2.10 7.96
N PHE A 92 -0.82 2.18 7.70
CA PHE A 92 -1.35 2.64 6.43
C PHE A 92 -0.82 4.04 6.13
N LEU A 93 -0.89 4.95 7.12
CA LEU A 93 -0.40 6.32 6.99
C LEU A 93 1.11 6.40 6.74
N GLU A 94 1.90 5.58 7.44
CA GLU A 94 3.35 5.44 7.19
C GLU A 94 3.62 4.98 5.75
N GLY A 95 2.83 4.05 5.23
CA GLY A 95 2.93 3.57 3.84
C GLY A 95 2.62 4.65 2.82
N VAL A 96 1.53 5.40 3.03
CA VAL A 96 1.16 6.55 2.17
C VAL A 96 2.30 7.57 2.15
N LYS A 97 2.84 7.93 3.32
CA LYS A 97 3.98 8.86 3.43
C LYS A 97 5.22 8.34 2.72
N TYR A 98 5.56 7.07 2.95
CA TYR A 98 6.73 6.45 2.36
C TYR A 98 6.63 6.39 0.83
N VAL A 99 5.53 5.87 0.28
CA VAL A 99 5.35 5.69 -1.16
C VAL A 99 5.12 7.04 -1.86
N GLY A 100 4.34 7.94 -1.27
CA GLY A 100 4.12 9.28 -1.81
C GLY A 100 5.44 10.05 -1.92
N GLN A 101 6.26 10.04 -0.86
CA GLN A 101 7.59 10.65 -0.90
C GLN A 101 8.51 9.97 -1.92
N LEU A 102 8.46 8.63 -2.00
CA LEU A 102 9.28 7.87 -2.93
C LEU A 102 9.00 8.23 -4.40
N LYS A 103 7.71 8.32 -4.77
CA LYS A 103 7.28 8.76 -6.11
C LYS A 103 7.71 10.19 -6.38
N PHE A 104 7.48 11.08 -5.42
CA PHE A 104 7.85 12.49 -5.54
C PHE A 104 9.36 12.66 -5.77
N ASP A 105 10.19 12.09 -4.90
CA ASP A 105 11.65 12.17 -4.99
C ASP A 105 12.19 11.61 -6.31
N LYS A 106 11.53 10.58 -6.87
CA LYS A 106 11.93 9.96 -8.12
C LYS A 106 11.65 10.84 -9.32
N PHE A 107 10.44 11.38 -9.44
CA PHE A 107 9.97 11.96 -10.69
C PHE A 107 9.86 13.48 -10.68
N VAL A 108 9.95 14.17 -9.53
CA VAL A 108 9.79 15.63 -9.46
C VAL A 108 10.75 16.39 -10.39
N LYS A 109 11.99 15.88 -10.54
CA LYS A 109 13.01 16.47 -11.40
C LYS A 109 12.66 16.31 -12.87
N ASP A 110 12.29 15.09 -13.25
CA ASP A 110 11.94 14.74 -14.63
C ASP A 110 10.61 15.38 -15.06
N ALA A 111 9.70 15.59 -14.11
CA ALA A 111 8.47 16.35 -14.30
C ALA A 111 8.70 17.86 -14.43
N GLY A 112 9.91 18.35 -14.15
CA GLY A 112 10.25 19.77 -14.15
C GLY A 112 9.54 20.57 -13.06
N ARG A 113 9.14 19.91 -11.97
CA ARG A 113 8.35 20.48 -10.86
C ARG A 113 9.16 20.70 -9.57
N GLU A 114 10.48 20.93 -9.69
CA GLU A 114 11.34 21.24 -8.53
C GLU A 114 10.93 22.54 -7.81
N ASP A 115 10.10 23.37 -8.44
CA ASP A 115 9.52 24.61 -7.89
C ASP A 115 8.61 24.37 -6.68
N ILE A 116 7.99 23.19 -6.57
CA ILE A 116 7.10 22.85 -5.45
C ILE A 116 7.86 22.73 -4.12
N GLY A 117 9.15 22.39 -4.15
CA GLY A 117 9.92 22.12 -2.94
C GLY A 117 9.42 20.88 -2.20
N GLU A 118 9.42 20.92 -0.86
CA GLU A 118 8.98 19.79 -0.02
C GLU A 118 7.45 19.72 0.10
N LEU A 119 6.93 18.50 0.24
CA LEU A 119 5.52 18.25 0.51
C LEU A 119 5.18 18.65 1.95
N ARG A 120 4.14 19.48 2.14
CA ARG A 120 3.87 20.17 3.42
C ARG A 120 3.10 19.34 4.42
N ASP A 121 2.13 18.56 3.94
CA ASP A 121 1.23 17.79 4.79
C ASP A 121 0.75 16.51 4.09
N ILE A 122 -0.10 15.77 4.80
CA ILE A 122 -0.61 14.50 4.31
C ILE A 122 -1.48 14.62 3.07
N ALA A 123 -2.14 15.76 2.83
CA ALA A 123 -2.97 15.91 1.63
C ALA A 123 -2.10 15.96 0.38
N GLU A 124 -1.04 16.79 0.40
CA GLU A 124 -0.08 16.84 -0.70
C GLU A 124 0.57 15.47 -0.96
N ILE A 125 0.95 14.76 0.11
CA ILE A 125 1.53 13.42 0.03
C ILE A 125 0.53 12.42 -0.55
N TYR A 126 -0.72 12.45 -0.08
CA TYR A 126 -1.76 11.53 -0.54
C TYR A 126 -2.07 11.75 -2.02
N THR A 127 -2.08 13.00 -2.49
CA THR A 127 -2.24 13.32 -3.91
C THR A 127 -1.16 12.66 -4.77
N VAL A 128 0.12 12.71 -4.35
CA VAL A 128 1.20 12.02 -5.07
C VAL A 128 1.09 10.49 -4.95
N PHE A 129 0.70 10.00 -3.78
CA PHE A 129 0.49 8.58 -3.53
C PHE A 129 -0.59 7.99 -4.46
N GLU A 130 -1.67 8.72 -4.67
CA GLU A 130 -2.82 8.29 -5.47
C GLU A 130 -2.50 8.20 -6.96
N GLU A 131 -1.65 9.10 -7.46
CA GLU A 131 -1.30 9.12 -8.87
C GLU A 131 -0.36 7.98 -9.27
N SER A 132 -0.33 7.68 -10.58
CA SER A 132 0.57 6.66 -11.12
C SER A 132 2.03 6.98 -10.82
N ALA A 133 2.85 5.95 -10.62
CA ALA A 133 4.29 6.09 -10.39
C ALA A 133 5.05 6.37 -11.71
N THR A 134 4.68 7.46 -12.37
CA THR A 134 5.22 7.92 -13.66
C THR A 134 5.52 9.42 -13.61
N VAL A 135 6.29 9.91 -14.58
CA VAL A 135 6.55 11.36 -14.71
C VAL A 135 5.25 12.14 -14.89
N GLU A 136 4.33 11.64 -15.71
CA GLU A 136 3.04 12.28 -15.98
C GLU A 136 2.17 12.30 -14.71
N GLY A 137 2.06 11.17 -14.00
CA GLY A 137 1.29 11.10 -12.75
C GLY A 137 1.79 12.07 -11.68
N VAL A 138 3.12 12.18 -11.51
CA VAL A 138 3.68 13.15 -10.56
C VAL A 138 3.44 14.59 -11.02
N LYS A 139 3.49 14.87 -12.32
CA LYS A 139 3.18 16.21 -12.85
C LYS A 139 1.71 16.61 -12.60
N ASP A 140 0.79 15.67 -12.73
CA ASP A 140 -0.63 15.88 -12.46
C ASP A 140 -0.88 16.09 -10.96
N ALA A 141 -0.24 15.27 -10.10
CA ALA A 141 -0.26 15.46 -8.66
C ALA A 141 0.25 16.86 -8.26
N CYS A 142 1.37 17.28 -8.84
CA CYS A 142 1.97 18.59 -8.62
C CYS A 142 1.01 19.73 -8.99
N SER A 143 0.23 19.60 -10.06
CA SER A 143 -0.76 20.60 -10.47
C SER A 143 -1.91 20.70 -9.46
N LYS A 144 -2.40 19.56 -8.96
CA LYS A 144 -3.40 19.51 -7.87
C LYS A 144 -2.85 20.12 -6.56
N ILE A 145 -1.56 19.94 -6.28
CA ILE A 145 -0.90 20.54 -5.11
C ILE A 145 -0.85 22.06 -5.22
N ASP A 146 -0.61 22.62 -6.41
CA ASP A 146 -0.63 24.08 -6.60
C ASP A 146 -2.01 24.65 -6.25
N GLU A 147 -3.08 24.05 -6.78
CA GLU A 147 -4.47 24.42 -6.47
C GLU A 147 -4.76 24.29 -4.96
N TYR A 148 -4.28 23.21 -4.34
CA TYR A 148 -4.41 23.02 -2.90
C TYR A 148 -3.71 24.13 -2.11
N ARG A 149 -2.51 24.54 -2.51
CA ARG A 149 -1.72 25.58 -1.83
C ARG A 149 -2.34 26.96 -1.95
N GLU A 150 -3.14 27.23 -2.97
CA GLU A 150 -3.92 28.48 -3.07
C GLU A 150 -4.94 28.61 -1.93
N SER A 151 -5.47 27.49 -1.44
CA SER A 151 -6.41 27.49 -0.30
C SER A 151 -5.76 27.87 1.04
N ASN A 152 -4.42 27.82 1.12
CA ASN A 152 -3.61 28.07 2.32
C ASN A 152 -4.06 27.27 3.55
N ILE A 153 -4.62 26.09 3.32
CA ILE A 153 -4.97 25.11 4.36
C ILE A 153 -3.74 24.25 4.61
N VAL A 154 -3.48 23.96 5.89
CA VAL A 154 -2.45 22.99 6.30
C VAL A 154 -3.07 22.03 7.28
N ILE A 155 -2.93 20.74 7.01
CA ILE A 155 -3.55 19.69 7.81
C ILE A 155 -2.65 19.36 9.00
N PRO A 156 -3.15 19.48 10.25
CA PRO A 156 -2.36 19.13 11.42
C PRO A 156 -2.20 17.61 11.52
N GLY A 157 -1.03 17.17 12.01
CA GLY A 157 -0.68 15.76 12.23
C GLY A 157 -1.76 14.94 12.96
N SER A 158 -2.46 15.56 13.93
CA SER A 158 -3.53 14.91 14.70
C SER A 158 -4.75 14.49 13.89
N LYS A 159 -4.93 15.03 12.67
CA LYS A 159 -6.08 14.78 11.80
C LYS A 159 -5.74 13.96 10.57
N GLU A 160 -4.47 13.55 10.40
CA GLU A 160 -4.03 12.90 9.16
C GLU A 160 -4.82 11.63 8.85
N ILE A 161 -5.03 10.77 9.84
CA ILE A 161 -5.81 9.53 9.68
C ILE A 161 -7.24 9.85 9.22
N GLN A 162 -7.90 10.85 9.82
CA GLN A 162 -9.28 11.20 9.50
C GLN A 162 -9.39 11.75 8.07
N VAL A 163 -8.41 12.54 7.66
CA VAL A 163 -8.37 13.13 6.32
C VAL A 163 -8.14 12.05 5.27
N VAL A 164 -7.16 11.16 5.47
CA VAL A 164 -6.88 10.08 4.52
C VAL A 164 -8.08 9.13 4.44
N GLN A 165 -8.73 8.81 5.56
CA GLN A 165 -9.96 8.02 5.55
C GLN A 165 -11.06 8.72 4.74
N GLY A 166 -11.23 10.03 4.92
CA GLY A 166 -12.19 10.82 4.14
C GLY A 166 -11.93 10.77 2.64
N PHE A 167 -10.66 10.90 2.21
CA PHE A 167 -10.31 10.78 0.80
C PHE A 167 -10.61 9.40 0.21
N ILE A 168 -10.37 8.33 0.98
CA ILE A 168 -10.70 6.97 0.56
C ILE A 168 -12.22 6.81 0.43
N ASP A 169 -12.97 7.26 1.43
CA ASP A 169 -14.44 7.16 1.45
C ASP A 169 -15.05 7.95 0.27
N ASP A 170 -14.60 9.18 0.03
CA ASP A 170 -15.04 10.04 -1.07
C ASP A 170 -14.76 9.39 -2.44
N LYS A 171 -13.58 8.80 -2.62
CA LYS A 171 -13.20 8.13 -3.88
C LYS A 171 -14.03 6.88 -4.14
N ILE A 172 -14.31 6.09 -3.10
CA ILE A 172 -15.18 4.92 -3.23
C ILE A 172 -16.61 5.36 -3.59
N GLN A 173 -17.10 6.44 -3.00
CA GLN A 173 -18.42 6.97 -3.32
C GLN A 173 -18.49 7.48 -4.77
N GLN A 174 -17.49 8.25 -5.23
CA GLN A 174 -17.40 8.70 -6.63
C GLN A 174 -17.41 7.51 -7.60
N SER A 175 -16.60 6.49 -7.32
CA SER A 175 -16.56 5.27 -8.14
C SER A 175 -17.92 4.58 -8.23
N GLN A 176 -18.66 4.50 -7.11
CA GLN A 176 -20.01 3.91 -7.10
C GLN A 176 -21.02 4.75 -7.90
N GLU A 177 -20.95 6.07 -7.79
CA GLU A 177 -21.83 6.99 -8.53
C GLU A 177 -21.59 6.91 -10.06
N ASP A 178 -20.33 6.77 -10.48
CA ASP A 178 -19.95 6.60 -11.88
C ASP A 178 -20.52 5.29 -12.46
N TYR A 179 -20.38 4.17 -11.74
CA TYR A 179 -20.97 2.89 -12.15
C TYR A 179 -22.49 2.94 -12.31
N VAL A 180 -23.20 3.64 -11.41
CA VAL A 180 -24.67 3.78 -11.49
C VAL A 180 -25.07 4.63 -12.70
N THR A 181 -24.30 5.66 -13.01
CA THR A 181 -24.57 6.58 -14.12
C THR A 181 -24.32 5.92 -15.49
N GLU A 182 -23.23 5.15 -15.62
CA GLU A 182 -22.96 4.35 -16.82
C GLU A 182 -24.02 3.25 -17.04
N SER A 183 -24.49 2.61 -15.97
CA SER A 183 -25.55 1.60 -16.04
C SER A 183 -26.91 2.17 -16.49
N GLN A 184 -27.18 3.44 -16.21
CA GLN A 184 -28.42 4.13 -16.59
C GLN A 184 -28.36 4.73 -18.00
N THR A 185 -27.17 5.03 -18.51
CA THR A 185 -26.96 5.57 -19.86
C THR A 185 -26.81 4.47 -20.92
N ALA A 186 -26.49 3.24 -20.50
CA ALA A 186 -26.42 2.06 -21.37
C ALA A 186 -27.76 1.30 -21.51
N ALA A 187 -28.85 1.77 -20.89
CA ALA A 187 -30.21 1.20 -20.95
C ALA A 187 -31.18 2.10 -21.73
#